data_AF-A0AA37XHV6-F1
#
_entry.id   AF-A0AA37XHV6-F1
#
_cell.length_a   1.000
_cell.length_b   1.000
_cell.length_c   1.000
_cell.angle_alpha   90.00
_cell.angle_beta   90.00
_cell.angle_gamma   90.00
#
_symmetry.space_group_name_H-M   'P 1'
#
loop_
_entity.id
_entity.type
_entity.pdbx_description
1 polymer ?
#
loop_
_entity_poly.entity_id
_entity_poly.type
_entity_poly.pdbx_seq_one_letter_code
_entity_poly.pdbx_strand_id
1 'polypeptide(L)'
;MKIHPSDRKVEKCMRCRRRYRGHGEWNLQYDLGREVGVLCPDCQTPEENAEAVINEATIDYAKTVEMTEGEFVVRDLIRRSEEAAGKVARAAVAAGDRDLRHDDVIREVKDGLPARYPGTITQRDDMIRRIVTDVLSGDLYEDAP
;
A
#
# COMPACT_ATOMS: atom_id res chain seq x y z
N MET A 1 -0.48 19.88 3.87
CA MET A 1 0.90 19.83 4.40
C MET A 1 1.33 21.24 4.78
N LYS A 2 1.53 21.50 6.08
CA LYS A 2 1.88 22.82 6.63
C LYS A 2 3.39 22.95 6.79
N ILE A 3 3.91 24.17 6.64
CA ILE A 3 5.34 24.44 6.76
C ILE A 3 5.73 24.55 8.23
N HIS A 4 6.58 23.64 8.71
CA HIS A 4 7.38 23.86 9.92
C HIS A 4 8.75 24.45 9.52
N PRO A 5 9.18 25.59 10.08
CA PRO A 5 10.34 26.29 9.58
C PRO A 5 11.63 25.56 9.95
N SER A 6 12.31 24.96 8.95
CA SER A 6 13.71 24.54 9.05
C SER A 6 14.61 25.48 8.23
N ASP A 7 15.24 26.42 8.93
CA ASP A 7 16.52 27.12 8.74
C ASP A 7 17.11 27.60 7.39
N ARG A 8 16.57 27.38 6.18
CA ARG A 8 17.28 27.88 4.96
C ARG A 8 16.42 28.36 3.78
N LYS A 9 15.54 29.33 3.99
CA LYS A 9 15.22 30.48 3.10
C LYS A 9 13.93 31.13 3.59
N VAL A 10 13.82 32.45 3.46
CA VAL A 10 12.56 33.14 3.73
C VAL A 10 11.57 32.77 2.62
N GLU A 11 10.64 31.87 2.91
CA GLU A 11 9.59 31.47 1.98
C GLU A 11 8.69 32.66 1.60
N LYS A 12 8.37 32.80 0.31
CA LYS A 12 7.54 33.89 -0.23
C LYS A 12 6.32 33.32 -0.93
N CYS A 13 5.17 33.96 -0.71
CA CYS A 13 3.94 33.59 -1.40
C CYS A 13 4.14 33.73 -2.91
N MET A 14 3.81 32.69 -3.69
CA MET A 14 4.00 32.73 -5.14
C MET A 14 3.06 33.73 -5.84
N ARG A 15 1.90 34.05 -5.24
CA ARG A 15 0.94 35.03 -5.75
C ARG A 15 1.30 36.47 -5.35
N CYS A 16 1.26 36.78 -4.06
CA CYS A 16 1.44 38.16 -3.58
C CYS A 16 2.88 38.51 -3.16
N ARG A 17 3.82 37.57 -3.24
CA ARG A 17 5.25 37.75 -2.90
C ARG A 17 5.52 38.20 -1.45
N ARG A 18 4.50 38.19 -0.58
CA ARG A 18 4.67 38.42 0.86
C ARG A 18 5.60 37.35 1.43
N ARG A 19 6.39 37.73 2.43
CA ARG A 19 7.33 36.84 3.12
C ARG A 19 6.63 36.16 4.30
N TYR A 20 6.92 34.89 4.53
CA TYR A 20 6.49 34.19 5.73
C TYR A 20 7.13 34.85 6.96
N ARG A 21 6.32 35.18 7.97
CA ARG A 21 6.74 35.85 9.21
C ARG A 21 6.52 34.97 10.45
N GLY A 22 6.51 33.64 10.28
CA GLY A 22 6.39 32.70 11.40
C GLY A 22 4.97 32.55 11.96
N HIS A 23 3.94 33.00 11.24
CA HIS A 23 2.54 32.85 11.65
C HIS A 23 1.62 32.64 10.43
N GLY A 24 0.58 31.83 10.62
CA GLY A 24 -0.45 31.52 9.64
C GLY A 24 -0.26 30.17 8.93
N GLU A 25 -1.36 29.56 8.49
CA GLU A 25 -1.38 28.30 7.75
C GLU A 25 -1.10 28.52 6.27
N TRP A 26 0.19 28.50 5.92
CA TRP A 26 0.60 28.60 4.52
C TRP A 26 0.57 27.21 3.87
N ASN A 27 -0.05 27.14 2.69
CA ASN A 27 -0.20 25.90 1.94
C ASN A 27 0.93 25.76 0.92
N LEU A 28 1.53 24.57 0.87
CA LEU A 28 2.44 24.19 -0.20
C LEU A 28 1.65 23.97 -1.49
N GLN A 29 2.25 24.35 -2.60
CA GLN A 29 1.72 24.13 -3.94
C GLN A 29 2.55 23.07 -4.63
N TYR A 30 1.87 22.10 -5.23
CA TYR A 30 2.48 20.99 -5.93
C TYR A 30 2.06 21.02 -7.41
N ASP A 31 3.03 20.75 -8.28
CA ASP A 31 2.79 20.49 -9.69
C ASP A 31 3.47 19.17 -10.05
N LEU A 32 2.69 18.21 -10.59
CA LEU A 32 3.15 16.84 -10.89
C LEU A 32 3.91 16.18 -9.71
N GLY A 33 3.45 16.41 -8.48
CA GLY A 33 4.05 15.85 -7.27
C GLY A 33 5.36 16.53 -6.81
N ARG A 34 5.74 17.66 -7.43
CA ARG A 34 6.90 18.47 -7.03
C ARG A 34 6.45 19.76 -6.37
N GLU A 35 7.12 20.16 -5.29
CA GLU A 35 6.90 21.45 -4.65
C GLU A 35 7.31 22.59 -5.60
N VAL A 36 6.34 23.45 -5.94
CA VAL A 36 6.56 24.61 -6.82
C VAL A 36 6.49 25.95 -6.09
N GLY A 37 5.99 25.96 -4.84
CA GLY A 37 5.98 27.15 -4.01
C GLY A 37 4.99 27.08 -2.86
N VAL A 38 4.68 28.24 -2.28
CA VAL A 38 3.80 28.38 -1.12
C VAL A 38 2.76 29.49 -1.33
N LEU A 39 1.58 29.35 -0.71
CA LEU A 39 0.51 30.35 -0.71
C LEU A 39 0.17 30.79 0.71
N CYS A 40 0.11 32.12 0.92
CA CYS A 40 -0.39 32.69 2.17
C CYS A 40 -1.91 32.57 2.29
N PRO A 41 -2.48 32.58 3.50
CA PRO A 41 -3.93 32.47 3.73
C PRO A 41 -4.75 33.46 2.89
N ASP A 42 -4.31 34.71 2.79
CA ASP A 42 -5.02 35.75 2.01
C ASP A 42 -5.05 35.51 0.49
N CYS A 43 -4.21 34.60 -0.01
CA CYS A 43 -4.10 34.30 -1.43
C CYS A 43 -4.61 32.90 -1.77
N GLN A 44 -5.08 32.14 -0.78
CA GLN A 44 -5.72 30.85 -0.99
C GLN A 44 -7.19 31.06 -1.33
N THR A 45 -7.69 30.28 -2.28
CA THR A 45 -9.12 30.13 -2.50
C THR A 45 -9.71 29.17 -1.45
N PRO A 46 -11.02 29.26 -1.15
CA PRO A 46 -11.69 28.29 -0.28
C PRO A 46 -11.46 26.84 -0.71
N GLU A 47 -11.44 26.59 -2.03
CA GLU A 47 -11.22 25.27 -2.63
C GLU A 47 -9.79 24.77 -2.36
N GLU A 48 -8.77 25.60 -2.59
CA GLU A 48 -7.37 25.26 -2.31
C GLU A 48 -7.13 24.98 -0.81
N ASN A 49 -7.84 25.69 0.07
CA ASN A 49 -7.76 25.44 1.50
C ASN A 49 -8.44 24.12 1.89
N ALA A 50 -9.62 23.84 1.33
CA ALA A 50 -10.33 22.57 1.56
C ALA A 50 -9.49 21.37 1.10
N GLU A 51 -8.86 21.46 -0.08
CA GLU A 51 -7.98 20.42 -0.60
C GLU A 51 -6.75 20.19 0.31
N ALA A 52 -6.14 21.27 0.81
CA ALA A 52 -5.00 21.16 1.71
C ALA A 52 -5.37 20.47 3.04
N VAL A 53 -6.56 20.75 3.58
CA VAL A 53 -7.10 20.11 4.79
C VAL A 53 -7.41 18.62 4.53
N ILE A 54 -8.02 18.29 3.39
CA ILE A 54 -8.27 16.89 3.01
C ILE A 54 -6.95 16.14 2.87
N ASN A 55 -5.96 16.72 2.18
CA ASN A 55 -4.64 16.11 2.00
C ASN A 55 -3.90 15.95 3.33
N GLU A 56 -4.01 16.90 4.25
CA GLU A 56 -3.47 16.77 5.61
C GLU A 56 -4.12 15.59 6.35
N ALA A 57 -5.44 15.46 6.28
CA ALA A 57 -6.16 14.36 6.89
C ALA A 57 -5.85 12.99 6.26
N THR A 58 -5.57 12.92 4.95
CA THR A 58 -5.28 11.64 4.25
C THR A 58 -3.84 11.16 4.42
N ILE A 59 -2.87 12.07 4.63
CA ILE A 59 -1.46 11.69 4.84
C ILE A 59 -1.30 10.78 6.07
N ASP A 60 -2.10 10.97 7.12
CA ASP A 60 -2.05 10.13 8.32
C ASP A 60 -2.55 8.70 8.09
N TYR A 61 -3.43 8.48 7.10
CA TYR A 61 -3.87 7.14 6.71
C TYR A 61 -2.82 6.35 5.93
N ALA A 62 -1.96 7.04 5.16
CA ALA A 62 -0.91 6.38 4.38
C ALA A 62 0.31 5.98 5.23
N LYS A 63 0.44 6.54 6.44
CA LYS A 63 1.65 6.42 7.27
C LYS A 63 1.65 5.25 8.27
N THR A 64 0.55 4.51 8.41
CA THR A 64 0.35 3.57 9.52
C THR A 64 0.10 2.13 9.10
N VAL A 65 1.03 1.55 8.33
CA VAL A 65 1.25 0.10 8.44
C VAL A 65 2.74 -0.15 8.52
N GLU A 66 3.29 0.02 9.73
CA GLU A 66 4.51 -0.71 10.11
C GLU A 66 4.16 -2.19 10.09
N MET A 67 4.35 -2.82 8.93
CA MET A 67 4.06 -4.24 8.75
C MET A 67 5.26 -5.04 9.26
N THR A 68 5.01 -5.92 10.22
CA THR A 68 6.05 -6.82 10.75
C THR A 68 6.54 -7.78 9.66
N GLU A 69 7.74 -8.34 9.81
CA GLU A 69 8.25 -9.36 8.87
C GLU A 69 7.29 -10.55 8.74
N GLY A 70 6.64 -10.96 9.84
CA GLY A 70 5.64 -12.02 9.84
C GLY A 70 4.39 -11.66 9.03
N GLU A 71 3.87 -10.45 9.19
CA GLU A 71 2.71 -9.97 8.41
C GLU A 71 3.04 -9.81 6.93
N PHE A 72 4.24 -9.36 6.61
CA PHE A 72 4.73 -9.31 5.23
C PHE A 72 4.71 -10.70 4.60
N VAL A 73 5.27 -11.71 5.29
CA VAL A 73 5.30 -13.09 4.81
C VAL A 73 3.89 -13.64 4.61
N VAL A 74 2.98 -13.44 5.56
CA VAL A 74 1.61 -13.93 5.45
C VAL A 74 0.88 -13.28 4.28
N ARG A 75 0.94 -11.95 4.14
CA ARG A 75 0.28 -11.24 3.03
C ARG A 75 0.87 -11.62 1.67
N ASP A 76 2.19 -11.75 1.58
CA ASP A 76 2.84 -12.17 0.34
C ASP A 76 2.45 -13.61 -0.04
N LEU A 77 2.37 -14.53 0.94
CA LEU A 77 1.91 -15.89 0.69
C LEU A 77 0.44 -15.94 0.27
N ILE A 78 -0.45 -15.15 0.88
CA ILE A 78 -1.86 -15.07 0.45
C ILE A 78 -1.94 -14.68 -1.02
N ARG A 79 -1.30 -13.56 -1.40
CA ARG A 79 -1.28 -13.08 -2.79
C ARG A 79 -0.76 -14.14 -3.76
N ARG A 80 0.32 -14.83 -3.41
CA ARG A 80 0.91 -15.89 -4.24
C ARG A 80 -0.01 -17.10 -4.35
N SER A 81 -0.69 -17.47 -3.27
CA SER A 81 -1.68 -18.55 -3.27
C SER A 81 -2.87 -18.22 -4.17
N GLU A 82 -3.39 -16.99 -4.14
CA GLU A 82 -4.44 -16.53 -5.05
C GLU A 82 -3.98 -16.58 -6.52
N GLU A 83 -2.79 -16.05 -6.82
CA GLU A 83 -2.20 -16.06 -8.16
C GLU A 83 -2.00 -17.49 -8.68
N ALA A 84 -1.47 -18.38 -7.84
CA ALA A 84 -1.25 -19.78 -8.14
C ALA A 84 -2.58 -20.52 -8.36
N ALA A 85 -3.57 -20.34 -7.48
CA ALA A 85 -4.90 -20.92 -7.63
C ALA A 85 -5.54 -20.51 -8.96
N GLY A 86 -5.46 -19.21 -9.31
CA GLY A 86 -5.94 -18.72 -10.60
C GLY A 86 -5.21 -19.34 -11.80
N LYS A 87 -3.89 -19.54 -11.71
CA LYS A 87 -3.09 -20.18 -12.78
C LYS A 87 -3.46 -21.66 -12.94
N VAL A 88 -3.55 -22.41 -11.84
CA VAL A 88 -3.90 -23.82 -11.85
C VAL A 88 -5.34 -24.01 -12.35
N ALA A 89 -6.29 -23.19 -11.89
CA ALA A 89 -7.68 -23.25 -12.36
C ALA A 89 -7.79 -23.02 -13.87
N ARG A 90 -7.08 -22.01 -14.42
CA ARG A 90 -7.04 -21.78 -15.86
C ARG A 90 -6.45 -22.97 -16.62
N ALA A 91 -5.40 -23.59 -16.09
CA ALA A 91 -4.79 -24.77 -16.70
C ALA A 91 -5.72 -26.00 -16.66
N ALA A 92 -6.42 -26.22 -15.54
CA ALA A 92 -7.40 -27.30 -15.40
C ALA A 92 -8.54 -27.16 -16.41
N VAL A 93 -9.12 -25.96 -16.54
CA VAL A 93 -10.15 -25.66 -17.54
C VAL A 93 -9.66 -25.91 -18.96
N ALA A 94 -8.43 -25.49 -19.28
CA ALA A 94 -7.83 -25.73 -20.60
C ALA A 94 -7.59 -27.23 -20.88
N ALA A 95 -7.32 -28.02 -19.84
CA ALA A 95 -7.16 -29.47 -19.92
C ALA A 95 -8.50 -30.23 -19.92
N GLY A 96 -9.63 -29.55 -19.71
CA GLY A 96 -10.94 -30.18 -19.55
C GLY A 96 -11.14 -30.85 -18.19
N ASP A 97 -10.24 -30.59 -17.23
CA ASP A 97 -10.38 -31.05 -15.84
C ASP A 97 -11.34 -30.11 -15.09
N ARG A 98 -12.18 -30.69 -14.24
CA ARG A 98 -13.15 -29.96 -13.41
C ARG A 98 -12.68 -29.82 -11.96
N ASP A 99 -11.62 -30.53 -11.59
CA ASP A 99 -11.17 -30.60 -10.20
C ASP A 99 -9.89 -29.77 -10.01
N LEU A 100 -9.98 -28.77 -9.12
CA LEU A 100 -8.82 -28.02 -8.67
C LEU A 100 -8.15 -28.76 -7.51
N ARG A 101 -6.94 -29.29 -7.73
CA ARG A 101 -6.21 -30.03 -6.69
C ARG A 101 -5.38 -29.09 -5.84
N HIS A 102 -5.50 -29.23 -4.51
CA HIS A 102 -4.75 -28.42 -3.55
C HIS A 102 -3.24 -28.59 -3.73
N ASP A 103 -2.77 -29.81 -4.00
CA ASP A 103 -1.35 -30.10 -4.21
C ASP A 103 -0.76 -29.38 -5.42
N ASP A 104 -1.58 -29.15 -6.46
CA ASP A 104 -1.11 -28.45 -7.66
C ASP A 104 -0.89 -26.95 -7.38
N VAL A 105 -1.75 -26.36 -6.55
CA VAL A 105 -1.60 -24.98 -6.08
C VAL A 105 -0.41 -24.86 -5.13
N ILE A 106 -0.27 -25.77 -4.16
CA ILE A 106 0.87 -25.78 -3.23
C ILE A 106 2.20 -25.88 -3.98
N ARG A 107 2.29 -26.77 -4.97
CA ARG A 107 3.47 -26.92 -5.82
C ARG A 107 3.80 -25.64 -6.57
N GLU A 108 2.80 -25.02 -7.22
CA GLU A 108 2.98 -23.77 -7.94
C GLU A 108 3.45 -22.62 -7.02
N VAL A 109 2.90 -22.52 -5.81
CA VAL A 109 3.36 -21.51 -4.83
C VAL A 109 4.82 -21.75 -4.46
N LYS A 110 5.21 -22.98 -4.13
CA LYS A 110 6.58 -23.34 -3.75
C LYS A 110 7.58 -23.05 -4.87
N ASP A 111 7.24 -23.43 -6.10
CA ASP A 111 8.08 -23.21 -7.28
C ASP A 111 8.29 -21.71 -7.56
N GLY A 112 7.32 -20.87 -7.16
CA GLY A 112 7.39 -19.42 -7.27
C GLY A 112 8.10 -18.68 -6.13
N LEU A 113 8.51 -19.37 -5.05
CA LEU A 113 9.19 -18.73 -3.92
C LEU A 113 10.66 -18.43 -4.22
N PRO A 114 11.18 -17.26 -3.80
CA PRO A 114 12.61 -16.97 -3.93
C PRO A 114 13.45 -17.87 -3.02
N ALA A 115 14.69 -18.16 -3.42
CA ALA A 115 15.59 -19.04 -2.67
C ALA A 115 15.82 -18.60 -1.20
N ARG A 116 15.72 -17.29 -0.92
CA ARG A 116 15.88 -16.70 0.42
C ARG A 116 14.55 -16.25 1.02
N TYR A 117 13.47 -16.99 0.77
CA TYR A 117 12.20 -16.69 1.43
C TYR A 117 12.30 -16.90 2.95
N PRO A 118 11.75 -16.01 3.79
CA PRO A 118 11.86 -16.11 5.23
C PRO A 118 11.33 -17.43 5.81
N GLY A 119 11.94 -17.87 6.92
CA GLY A 119 11.56 -19.09 7.65
C GLY A 119 12.31 -20.36 7.24
N THR A 120 12.25 -21.39 8.10
CA THR A 120 12.81 -22.71 7.76
C THR A 120 12.00 -23.39 6.66
N ILE A 121 12.55 -24.42 6.01
CA ILE A 121 11.83 -25.16 4.96
C ILE A 121 10.53 -25.76 5.53
N THR A 122 10.59 -26.39 6.70
CA THR A 122 9.42 -27.01 7.35
C THR A 122 8.36 -25.96 7.69
N GLN A 123 8.75 -24.84 8.31
CA GLN A 123 7.80 -23.76 8.65
C GLN A 123 7.13 -23.17 7.40
N ARG A 124 7.89 -22.99 6.31
CA ARG A 124 7.36 -22.50 5.04
C ARG A 124 6.35 -23.47 4.45
N ASP A 125 6.66 -24.77 4.45
CA ASP A 125 5.79 -25.81 3.94
C ASP A 125 4.44 -25.84 4.67
N ASP A 126 4.48 -25.80 6.01
CA ASP A 126 3.28 -25.82 6.84
C ASP A 126 2.45 -24.54 6.65
N MET A 127 3.10 -23.38 6.57
CA MET A 127 2.41 -22.11 6.30
C MET A 127 1.75 -22.07 4.92
N ILE A 128 2.45 -22.52 3.88
CA ILE A 128 1.90 -22.56 2.51
C ILE A 128 0.67 -23.47 2.47
N ARG A 129 0.74 -24.66 3.08
CA ARG A 129 -0.39 -25.60 3.12
C ARG A 129 -1.61 -24.99 3.80
N ARG A 130 -1.40 -24.34 4.94
CA ARG A 130 -2.48 -23.68 5.68
C ARG A 130 -3.11 -22.57 4.84
N ILE A 131 -2.31 -21.63 4.34
CA ILE A 131 -2.80 -20.48 3.56
C ILE A 131 -3.50 -20.93 2.27
N VAL A 132 -2.95 -21.91 1.56
CA VAL A 132 -3.63 -22.45 0.35
C VAL A 132 -4.98 -23.05 0.72
N THR A 133 -5.06 -23.78 1.84
CA THR A 133 -6.33 -24.34 2.31
C THR A 133 -7.34 -23.22 2.59
N ASP A 134 -6.94 -22.22 3.38
CA ASP A 134 -7.79 -21.09 3.77
C ASP A 134 -8.28 -20.26 2.55
N VAL A 135 -7.41 -20.09 1.55
CA VAL A 135 -7.75 -19.38 0.29
C VAL A 135 -8.73 -20.18 -0.55
N LEU A 136 -8.57 -21.50 -0.63
CA LEU A 136 -9.44 -22.36 -1.46
C LEU A 136 -10.78 -22.68 -0.79
N SER A 137 -10.83 -22.76 0.54
CA SER A 137 -12.08 -22.90 1.28
C SER A 137 -12.89 -21.60 1.29
N GLY A 138 -12.21 -20.45 1.18
CA GLY A 138 -12.83 -19.13 1.30
C GLY A 138 -12.86 -18.60 2.74
N ASP A 139 -12.46 -19.42 3.72
CA ASP A 139 -12.44 -19.11 5.15
C ASP A 139 -11.64 -17.82 5.45
N LEU A 140 -10.67 -17.49 4.60
CA LEU A 140 -9.86 -16.28 4.75
C LEU A 140 -10.66 -14.97 4.61
N TYR A 141 -11.88 -15.01 4.07
CA TYR A 141 -12.71 -13.83 3.80
C TYR A 141 -14.08 -13.85 4.50
N GLU A 142 -14.43 -14.93 5.21
CA GLU A 142 -15.75 -15.07 5.83
C GLU A 142 -15.97 -14.17 7.05
N ASP A 143 -14.91 -13.56 7.59
CA ASP A 143 -14.95 -12.62 8.74
C ASP A 143 -15.02 -11.13 8.34
N ALA A 144 -15.26 -10.78 7.07
CA ALA A 144 -15.43 -9.39 6.65
C ALA A 144 -16.89 -8.92 6.87
N PRO A 145 -17.16 -8.00 7.82
CA PRO A 145 -18.51 -7.47 8.09
C PRO A 145 -19.06 -6.56 6.98
#